data_AF-A0A800DMQ0-F1
#
_entry.id   AF-A0A800DMQ0-F1
#
_cell.length_a   1.000
_cell.length_b   1.000
_cell.length_c   1.000
_cell.angle_alpha   90.00
_cell.angle_beta   90.00
_cell.angle_gamma   90.00
#
_symmetry.space_group_name_H-M   'P 1'
#
loop_
_entity.id
_entity.type
_entity.pdbx_description
1 polymer ?
#
loop_
_entity_poly.entity_id
_entity_poly.type
_entity_poly.pdbx_seq_one_letter_code
_entity_poly.pdbx_strand_id
1 'polypeptide(L)'
;MHQEYSSVTFKAIFIALILMVANAYWLVIGNEVWYSLHFTLVSLFFNTIFSLFVLILLNFLVKQFLTNFALSQRELLVIYVMLVMLSTVVEYTMIGYLMAMLAHPFWFATVENEWRELFLKYIPKWLTVRDMSVLSGYFNGESSIYITKYAKGWLQTIAVWSVFIFVLWFVLICINVVIRKQWTEREKLSYPIIQLPLEMTNDKSRFFRSRMMWIGFMVAGGIDIINGLNFLFPKIPKIPVGGREIGHYFTEKPWNAIGWNRFHFILLLLD
;
A
#
# COMPACT_ATOMS: atom_id res chain seq x y z
N MET A 1 8.52 20.38 33.14
CA MET A 1 7.61 19.23 33.00
C MET A 1 8.29 18.23 32.06
N HIS A 2 9.18 17.40 32.60
CA HIS A 2 9.86 16.37 31.80
C HIS A 2 8.84 15.27 31.51
N GLN A 3 8.31 15.22 30.28
CA GLN A 3 7.66 14.02 29.79
C GLN A 3 8.73 12.92 29.75
N GLU A 4 8.63 11.93 30.63
CA GLU A 4 9.41 10.71 30.50
C GLU A 4 9.15 10.14 29.10
N TYR A 5 10.20 10.16 28.27
CA TYR A 5 10.20 9.49 26.99
C TYR A 5 10.26 7.99 27.26
N SER A 6 9.12 7.40 27.62
CA SER A 6 8.95 5.94 27.60
C SER A 6 9.36 5.44 26.22
N SER A 7 10.43 4.64 26.22
CA SER A 7 11.10 4.07 25.05
C SER A 7 10.18 3.15 24.27
N VAL A 8 10.39 3.04 22.96
CA VAL A 8 9.69 2.06 22.10
C VAL A 8 9.85 0.66 22.69
N THR A 9 8.74 0.02 23.05
CA THR A 9 8.76 -1.33 23.61
C THR A 9 9.06 -2.37 22.54
N PHE A 10 9.91 -3.35 22.85
CA PHE A 10 10.20 -4.49 21.97
C PHE A 10 8.92 -5.24 21.52
N LYS A 11 7.90 -5.29 22.39
CA LYS A 11 6.57 -5.84 22.10
C LYS A 11 5.93 -5.24 20.84
N ALA A 12 5.97 -3.92 20.70
CA ALA A 12 5.36 -3.22 19.57
C ALA A 12 6.10 -3.52 18.26
N ILE A 13 7.43 -3.59 18.31
CA ILE A 13 8.27 -3.95 17.16
C ILE A 13 7.95 -5.38 16.72
N PHE A 14 7.84 -6.32 17.66
CA PHE A 14 7.51 -7.72 17.34
C PHE A 14 6.13 -7.85 16.68
N ILE A 15 5.11 -7.18 17.23
CA ILE A 15 3.77 -7.15 16.64
C ILE A 15 3.80 -6.51 15.25
N ALA A 16 4.53 -5.40 15.09
CA ALA A 16 4.69 -4.74 13.81
C ALA A 16 5.31 -5.68 12.77
N LEU A 17 6.37 -6.42 13.11
CA LEU A 17 7.03 -7.37 12.19
C LEU A 17 6.07 -8.47 11.70
N ILE A 18 5.25 -9.02 12.60
CA ILE A 18 4.24 -10.02 12.21
C ILE A 18 3.19 -9.40 11.29
N LEU A 19 2.67 -8.23 11.65
CA LEU A 19 1.68 -7.52 10.85
C LEU A 19 2.25 -7.07 9.51
N MET A 20 3.54 -6.75 9.43
CA MET A 20 4.21 -6.41 8.18
C MET A 20 4.18 -7.59 7.21
N VAL A 21 4.49 -8.81 7.65
CA VAL A 21 4.42 -9.99 6.76
C VAL A 21 2.99 -10.21 6.26
N ALA A 22 2.00 -10.15 7.15
CA ALA A 22 0.60 -10.30 6.78
C ALA A 22 0.12 -9.20 5.82
N ASN A 23 0.52 -7.95 6.06
CA ASN A 23 0.17 -6.81 5.22
C ASN A 23 0.85 -6.88 3.84
N ALA A 24 2.12 -7.29 3.77
CA ALA A 24 2.82 -7.51 2.50
C ALA A 24 2.12 -8.59 1.66
N TYR A 25 1.75 -9.70 2.28
CA TYR A 25 1.01 -10.77 1.62
C TYR A 25 -0.35 -10.28 1.09
N TRP A 26 -1.08 -9.52 1.91
CA TRP A 26 -2.37 -8.95 1.52
C TRP A 26 -2.24 -7.99 0.33
N LEU A 27 -1.23 -7.12 0.34
CA LEU A 27 -0.95 -6.19 -0.75
C LEU A 27 -0.59 -6.92 -2.05
N VAL A 28 0.30 -7.92 -2.00
CA VAL A 28 0.72 -8.67 -3.20
C VAL A 28 -0.46 -9.41 -3.82
N ILE A 29 -1.25 -10.13 -3.02
CA ILE A 29 -2.42 -10.85 -3.54
C ILE A 29 -3.48 -9.89 -4.06
N GLY A 30 -3.77 -8.85 -3.29
CA GLY A 30 -4.82 -7.90 -3.65
C GLY A 30 -4.52 -7.15 -4.95
N ASN A 31 -3.24 -6.77 -5.16
CA ASN A 31 -2.80 -6.07 -6.35
C ASN A 31 -2.56 -7.01 -7.55
N GLU A 32 -1.73 -8.05 -7.39
CA GLU A 32 -1.22 -8.86 -8.50
C GLU A 32 -2.14 -10.01 -8.90
N VAL A 33 -2.90 -10.57 -7.95
CA VAL A 33 -3.75 -11.74 -8.20
C VAL A 33 -5.19 -11.31 -8.45
N TRP A 34 -5.73 -10.47 -7.58
CA TRP A 34 -7.14 -10.08 -7.67
C TRP A 34 -7.38 -8.88 -8.58
N TYR A 35 -6.35 -8.09 -8.89
CA TYR A 35 -6.47 -6.82 -9.65
C TYR A 35 -7.60 -5.90 -9.11
N SER A 36 -8.02 -6.09 -7.85
CA SER A 36 -9.35 -5.66 -7.41
C SER A 36 -9.34 -4.37 -6.60
N LEU A 37 -8.17 -3.95 -6.10
CA LEU A 37 -8.03 -2.75 -5.28
C LEU A 37 -6.60 -2.24 -5.46
N HIS A 38 -6.41 -1.04 -5.98
CA HIS A 38 -5.09 -0.42 -5.97
C HIS A 38 -4.87 0.23 -4.60
N PHE A 39 -4.40 -0.57 -3.63
CA PHE A 39 -4.41 -0.24 -2.19
C PHE A 39 -3.74 1.08 -1.80
N THR A 40 -2.86 1.57 -2.66
CA THR A 40 -1.89 2.65 -2.41
C THR A 40 -2.08 3.87 -3.30
N LEU A 41 -3.06 3.89 -4.22
CA LEU A 41 -3.29 5.03 -5.12
C LEU A 41 -3.98 6.22 -4.44
N VAL A 42 -4.37 6.08 -3.18
CA VAL A 42 -4.96 7.15 -2.37
C VAL A 42 -3.93 7.64 -1.36
N SER A 43 -3.86 8.95 -1.12
CA SER A 43 -2.89 9.59 -0.22
C SER A 43 -2.89 9.00 1.21
N LEU A 44 -4.02 8.42 1.63
CA LEU A 44 -4.14 7.66 2.85
C LEU A 44 -4.28 6.18 2.52
N PHE A 45 -3.27 5.39 2.88
CA PHE A 45 -3.24 3.96 2.60
C PHE A 45 -4.29 3.21 3.43
N PHE A 46 -5.36 2.77 2.76
CA PHE A 46 -6.49 2.18 3.46
C PHE A 46 -6.13 0.86 4.15
N ASN A 47 -5.20 0.07 3.58
CA ASN A 47 -4.75 -1.19 4.19
C ASN A 47 -4.16 -0.91 5.59
N THR A 48 -3.33 0.12 5.71
CA THR A 48 -2.70 0.48 6.99
C THR A 48 -3.70 1.00 8.00
N ILE A 49 -4.69 1.80 7.56
CA ILE A 49 -5.77 2.30 8.42
C ILE A 49 -6.69 1.17 8.87
N PHE A 50 -7.01 0.24 7.99
CA PHE A 50 -7.79 -0.94 8.33
C PHE A 50 -7.04 -1.84 9.33
N SER A 51 -5.76 -2.13 9.09
CA SER A 51 -4.93 -2.89 10.03
C SER A 51 -4.83 -2.19 11.39
N LEU A 52 -4.68 -0.85 11.40
CA LEU A 52 -4.68 -0.06 12.63
C LEU A 52 -6.03 -0.13 13.36
N PHE A 53 -7.15 -0.02 12.64
CA PHE A 53 -8.50 -0.17 13.20
C PHE A 53 -8.70 -1.53 13.86
N VAL A 54 -8.34 -2.62 13.16
CA VAL A 54 -8.41 -3.98 13.70
C VAL A 54 -7.51 -4.12 14.93
N LEU A 55 -6.29 -3.57 14.88
CA LEU A 55 -5.37 -3.60 16.01
C LEU A 55 -5.91 -2.83 17.23
N ILE A 56 -6.58 -1.69 17.03
CA ILE A 56 -7.23 -0.94 18.10
C ILE A 56 -8.38 -1.75 18.71
N LEU A 57 -9.20 -2.40 17.87
CA LEU A 57 -10.30 -3.26 18.35
C LEU A 57 -9.76 -4.42 19.20
N LEU A 58 -8.72 -5.09 18.72
CA LEU A 58 -8.05 -6.15 19.48
C LEU A 58 -7.42 -5.62 20.77
N ASN A 59 -6.77 -4.45 20.72
CA ASN A 59 -6.19 -3.81 21.89
C ASN A 59 -7.25 -3.43 22.94
N PHE A 60 -8.44 -2.99 22.50
CA PHE A 60 -9.57 -2.74 23.40
C PHE A 60 -10.01 -4.00 24.13
N LEU A 61 -10.10 -5.14 23.43
CA LEU A 61 -10.39 -6.44 24.05
C LEU A 61 -9.28 -6.86 25.01
N VAL A 62 -8.01 -6.72 24.63
CA VAL A 62 -6.85 -7.03 25.49
C VAL A 62 -6.85 -6.15 26.74
N LYS A 63 -7.19 -4.86 26.65
CA LYS A 63 -7.32 -3.97 27.81
C LYS A 63 -8.37 -4.46 28.82
N GLN A 64 -9.41 -5.18 28.38
CA GLN A 64 -10.44 -5.71 29.28
C GLN A 64 -9.96 -6.94 30.07
N PHE A 65 -9.09 -7.77 29.48
CA PHE A 65 -8.68 -9.05 30.09
C PHE A 65 -7.24 -9.05 30.64
N LEU A 66 -6.33 -8.31 30.00
CA LEU A 66 -4.87 -8.37 30.22
C LEU A 66 -4.25 -6.96 30.08
N THR A 67 -4.52 -6.09 31.05
CA THR A 67 -4.07 -4.68 31.06
C THR A 67 -2.56 -4.52 30.88
N ASN A 68 -1.74 -5.43 31.42
CA ASN A 68 -0.27 -5.39 31.28
C ASN A 68 0.21 -5.60 29.82
N PHE A 69 -0.60 -6.22 28.96
CA PHE A 69 -0.25 -6.46 27.55
C PHE A 69 -0.83 -5.40 26.61
N ALA A 70 -1.68 -4.51 27.11
CA ALA A 70 -2.28 -3.44 26.31
C ALA A 70 -1.21 -2.56 25.63
N LEU A 71 -1.48 -2.21 24.38
CA LEU A 71 -0.69 -1.28 23.58
C LEU A 71 -1.06 0.16 23.95
N SER A 72 -0.03 0.97 24.14
CA SER A 72 -0.14 2.43 24.28
C SER A 72 -0.34 3.11 22.92
N GLN A 73 -0.81 4.36 22.93
CA GLN A 73 -0.93 5.18 21.72
C GLN A 73 0.39 5.26 20.93
N ARG A 74 1.52 5.40 21.63
CA ARG A 74 2.85 5.48 20.98
C ARG A 74 3.19 4.18 20.26
N GLU A 75 2.95 3.03 20.90
CA GLU A 75 3.18 1.72 20.29
C GLU A 75 2.30 1.50 19.05
N LEU A 76 1.02 1.88 19.12
CA LEU A 76 0.12 1.82 17.96
C LEU A 76 0.60 2.70 16.80
N LEU A 77 1.06 3.93 17.08
CA LEU A 77 1.59 4.84 16.07
C LEU A 77 2.90 4.31 15.46
N VAL A 78 3.78 3.69 16.24
CA VAL A 78 4.99 3.04 15.72
C VAL A 78 4.62 1.91 14.76
N ILE A 79 3.68 1.04 15.15
CA ILE A 79 3.19 -0.05 14.29
C ILE A 79 2.59 0.53 13.00
N TYR A 80 1.77 1.58 13.11
CA TYR A 80 1.19 2.26 11.96
C TYR A 80 2.26 2.80 10.99
N VAL A 81 3.28 3.51 11.50
CA VAL A 81 4.38 4.03 10.67
C VAL A 81 5.14 2.88 9.99
N MET A 82 5.42 1.79 10.70
CA MET A 82 6.08 0.62 10.12
C MET A 82 5.25 -0.01 8.98
N LEU A 83 3.93 -0.07 9.13
CA LEU A 83 3.04 -0.57 8.08
C LEU A 83 2.95 0.37 6.87
N VAL A 84 2.96 1.69 7.10
CA VAL A 84 3.01 2.69 6.02
C VAL A 84 4.30 2.55 5.23
N MET A 85 5.45 2.51 5.92
CA MET A 85 6.77 2.34 5.28
C MET A 85 6.90 1.02 4.52
N LEU A 86 6.26 -0.06 5.00
CA LEU A 86 6.18 -1.29 4.24
C LEU A 86 5.33 -1.13 2.98
N SER A 87 4.15 -0.53 3.13
CA SER A 87 3.17 -0.42 2.03
C SER A 87 3.70 0.44 0.88
N THR A 88 4.55 1.44 1.17
CA THR A 88 5.25 2.22 0.13
C THR A 88 6.27 1.39 -0.66
N VAL A 89 6.89 0.39 -0.04
CA VAL A 89 7.88 -0.48 -0.71
C VAL A 89 7.18 -1.61 -1.46
N VAL A 90 6.13 -2.17 -0.88
CA VAL A 90 5.34 -3.30 -1.43
C VAL A 90 4.26 -2.81 -2.40
N GLU A 91 4.31 -1.54 -2.79
CA GLU A 91 3.38 -0.97 -3.75
C GLU A 91 3.39 -1.74 -5.07
N TYR A 92 2.20 -1.91 -5.68
CA TYR A 92 2.02 -2.56 -6.98
C TYR A 92 3.02 -2.07 -8.03
N THR A 93 3.15 -0.74 -8.16
CA THR A 93 4.04 -0.14 -9.15
C THR A 93 5.50 -0.49 -8.85
N MET A 94 5.91 -0.45 -7.59
CA MET A 94 7.31 -0.64 -7.22
C MET A 94 7.74 -2.10 -7.38
N ILE A 95 7.07 -3.05 -6.72
CA ILE A 95 7.46 -4.47 -6.81
C ILE A 95 7.11 -5.05 -8.18
N GLY A 96 5.95 -4.73 -8.75
CA GLY A 96 5.52 -5.27 -10.04
C GLY A 96 6.49 -4.87 -11.17
N TYR A 97 6.84 -3.59 -11.28
CA TYR A 97 7.82 -3.15 -12.28
C TYR A 97 9.23 -3.61 -11.99
N LEU A 98 9.63 -3.68 -10.71
CA LEU A 98 10.93 -4.23 -10.36
C LEU A 98 11.03 -5.69 -10.80
N MET A 99 10.06 -6.54 -10.46
CA MET A 99 10.05 -7.94 -10.87
C MET A 99 10.07 -8.11 -12.39
N ALA A 100 9.30 -7.26 -13.11
CA ALA A 100 9.35 -7.24 -14.56
C ALA A 100 10.77 -6.91 -15.07
N MET A 101 11.41 -5.85 -14.55
CA MET A 101 12.78 -5.48 -14.91
C MET A 101 13.82 -6.55 -14.59
N LEU A 102 13.64 -7.30 -13.49
CA LEU A 102 14.57 -8.34 -13.05
C LEU A 102 14.55 -9.59 -13.94
N ALA A 103 13.37 -9.95 -14.45
CA ALA A 103 13.12 -11.25 -15.08
C ALA A 103 12.85 -11.17 -16.59
N HIS A 104 12.12 -10.15 -17.05
CA HIS A 104 11.65 -10.09 -18.43
C HIS A 104 12.75 -9.96 -19.49
N PRO A 105 13.81 -9.13 -19.30
CA PRO A 105 14.79 -8.89 -20.37
C PRO A 105 15.40 -10.17 -20.91
N PHE A 106 15.70 -11.14 -20.03
CA PHE A 106 16.28 -12.41 -20.44
C PHE A 106 15.20 -13.38 -20.92
N TRP A 107 14.10 -13.55 -20.17
CA TRP A 107 13.05 -14.53 -20.50
C TRP A 107 12.36 -14.27 -21.85
N PHE A 108 12.04 -13.01 -22.15
CA PHE A 108 11.33 -12.63 -23.37
C PHE A 108 12.27 -12.24 -24.53
N ALA A 109 13.57 -12.48 -24.43
CA ALA A 109 14.49 -12.25 -25.54
C ALA A 109 14.32 -13.34 -26.62
N THR A 110 13.60 -13.02 -27.68
CA THR A 110 13.42 -13.88 -28.85
C THR A 110 14.42 -13.50 -29.94
N VAL A 111 14.44 -14.24 -31.05
CA VAL A 111 15.33 -13.90 -32.18
C VAL A 111 14.77 -12.70 -32.93
N GLU A 112 13.44 -12.59 -33.03
CA GLU A 112 12.71 -11.56 -33.78
C GLU A 112 12.84 -10.17 -33.14
N ASN A 113 12.99 -10.09 -31.82
CA ASN A 113 13.15 -8.81 -31.13
C ASN A 113 14.61 -8.39 -30.97
N GLU A 114 15.56 -9.28 -31.26
CA GLU A 114 17.01 -9.04 -31.22
C GLU A 114 17.53 -8.49 -29.87
N TRP A 115 16.76 -8.63 -28.77
CA TRP A 115 17.11 -8.00 -27.49
C TRP A 115 18.46 -8.46 -26.95
N ARG A 116 18.85 -9.71 -27.25
CA ARG A 116 20.14 -10.29 -26.87
C ARG A 116 21.32 -9.46 -27.39
N GLU A 117 21.25 -9.04 -28.64
CA GLU A 117 22.35 -8.32 -29.31
C GLU A 117 22.31 -6.83 -29.04
N LEU A 118 21.10 -6.27 -28.95
CA LEU A 118 20.86 -4.85 -28.76
C LEU A 118 21.09 -4.41 -27.31
N PHE A 119 20.53 -5.12 -26.32
CA PHE A 119 20.39 -4.61 -24.96
C PHE A 119 21.09 -5.48 -23.90
N LEU A 120 21.02 -6.81 -23.98
CA LEU A 120 21.43 -7.68 -22.85
C LEU A 120 22.93 -7.59 -22.51
N LYS A 121 23.77 -7.18 -23.46
CA LYS A 121 25.20 -6.94 -23.24
C LYS A 121 25.49 -5.78 -22.29
N TYR A 122 24.58 -4.81 -22.19
CA TYR A 122 24.75 -3.62 -21.35
C TYR A 122 24.17 -3.76 -19.95
N ILE A 123 23.33 -4.77 -19.70
CA ILE A 123 22.71 -5.00 -18.39
C ILE A 123 23.74 -5.67 -17.48
N PRO A 124 24.14 -5.13 -16.32
CA PRO A 124 25.12 -5.79 -15.46
C PRO A 124 24.62 -7.13 -14.88
N LYS A 125 25.54 -8.08 -14.63
CA LYS A 125 25.21 -9.43 -14.11
C LYS A 125 24.54 -9.43 -12.73
N TRP A 126 24.82 -8.42 -11.92
CA TRP A 126 24.36 -8.31 -10.54
C TRP A 126 23.00 -7.60 -10.40
N LEU A 127 22.51 -6.99 -11.50
CA LEU A 127 21.29 -6.18 -11.49
C LEU A 127 20.03 -7.00 -11.85
N THR A 128 20.19 -8.11 -12.58
CA THR A 128 19.09 -8.94 -13.09
C THR A 128 19.41 -10.43 -13.01
N VAL A 129 18.38 -11.26 -13.05
CA VAL A 129 18.56 -12.72 -13.08
C VAL A 129 18.71 -13.16 -14.53
N ARG A 130 19.87 -13.74 -14.86
CA ARG A 130 20.21 -14.17 -16.23
C ARG A 130 19.99 -15.66 -16.50
N ASP A 131 19.99 -16.48 -15.45
CA ASP A 131 19.92 -17.92 -15.58
C ASP A 131 18.49 -18.35 -15.96
N MET A 132 18.33 -18.82 -17.20
CA MET A 132 17.05 -19.29 -17.73
C MET A 132 16.45 -20.43 -16.91
N SER A 133 17.29 -21.27 -16.31
CA SER A 133 16.82 -22.37 -15.50
C SER A 133 16.30 -21.92 -14.14
N VAL A 134 16.70 -20.74 -13.66
CA VAL A 134 16.13 -20.08 -12.48
C VAL A 134 14.85 -19.33 -12.86
N LEU A 135 14.85 -18.64 -14.00
CA LEU A 135 13.68 -17.94 -14.52
C LEU A 135 12.54 -18.90 -14.88
N SER A 136 12.83 -20.09 -15.38
CA SER A 136 11.81 -21.09 -15.70
C SER A 136 10.99 -21.49 -14.47
N GLY A 137 11.60 -21.57 -13.29
CA GLY A 137 10.87 -21.85 -12.05
C GLY A 137 9.97 -20.70 -11.60
N TYR A 138 10.31 -19.46 -11.96
CA TYR A 138 9.47 -18.28 -11.69
C TYR A 138 8.29 -18.18 -12.65
N PHE A 139 8.52 -18.37 -13.96
CA PHE A 139 7.48 -18.20 -14.98
C PHE A 139 6.57 -19.43 -15.16
N ASN A 140 7.11 -20.65 -15.12
CA ASN A 140 6.32 -21.85 -15.36
C ASN A 140 5.62 -22.37 -14.09
N GLY A 141 5.98 -21.86 -12.92
CA GLY A 141 5.45 -22.32 -11.64
C GLY A 141 5.99 -23.69 -11.20
N GLU A 142 5.23 -24.37 -10.33
CA GLU A 142 5.53 -25.70 -9.75
C GLU A 142 6.92 -25.84 -9.09
N SER A 143 7.52 -24.70 -8.73
CA SER A 143 8.86 -24.62 -8.17
C SER A 143 8.82 -24.04 -6.75
N SER A 144 9.85 -24.31 -5.97
CA SER A 144 9.94 -23.85 -4.59
C SER A 144 11.17 -22.98 -4.35
N ILE A 145 11.00 -21.84 -3.69
CA ILE A 145 12.11 -20.94 -3.31
C ILE A 145 13.10 -21.62 -2.35
N TYR A 146 12.69 -22.68 -1.65
CA TYR A 146 13.53 -23.45 -0.74
C TYR A 146 14.60 -24.28 -1.48
N ILE A 147 14.50 -24.41 -2.80
CA ILE A 147 15.54 -25.06 -3.61
C ILE A 147 16.75 -24.13 -3.67
N THR A 148 17.89 -24.60 -3.15
CA THR A 148 19.15 -23.85 -3.05
C THR A 148 19.56 -23.17 -4.35
N LYS A 149 19.29 -23.80 -5.50
CA LYS A 149 19.56 -23.24 -6.83
C LYS A 149 18.80 -21.94 -7.06
N TYR A 150 17.49 -21.92 -6.83
CA TYR A 150 16.65 -20.74 -7.02
C TYR A 150 16.97 -19.67 -5.99
N ALA A 151 17.13 -20.05 -4.72
CA ALA A 151 17.52 -19.12 -3.66
C ALA A 151 18.83 -18.39 -4.00
N LYS A 152 19.89 -19.13 -4.38
CA LYS A 152 21.18 -18.53 -4.77
C LYS A 152 21.10 -17.69 -6.03
N GLY A 153 20.30 -18.11 -7.02
CA GLY A 153 20.12 -17.39 -8.28
C GLY A 153 19.48 -16.01 -8.10
N TRP A 154 18.61 -15.85 -7.10
CA TRP A 154 17.95 -14.58 -6.80
C TRP A 154 18.67 -13.75 -5.73
N LEU A 155 19.43 -14.37 -4.83
CA LEU A 155 20.01 -13.72 -3.64
C LEU A 155 20.87 -12.49 -3.99
N GLN A 156 21.74 -12.61 -4.99
CA GLN A 156 22.62 -11.50 -5.40
C GLN A 156 21.81 -10.29 -5.87
N THR A 157 20.85 -10.52 -6.76
CA THR A 157 19.98 -9.49 -7.31
C THR A 157 19.14 -8.83 -6.22
N ILE A 158 18.51 -9.63 -5.35
CA ILE A 158 17.69 -9.12 -4.23
C ILE A 158 18.54 -8.29 -3.28
N ALA A 159 19.77 -8.73 -2.96
CA ALA A 159 20.65 -8.01 -2.05
C ALA A 159 21.02 -6.63 -2.61
N VAL A 160 21.41 -6.54 -3.88
CA VAL A 160 21.78 -5.26 -4.50
C VAL A 160 20.59 -4.30 -4.54
N TRP A 161 19.42 -4.77 -4.98
CA TRP A 161 18.23 -3.93 -5.03
C TRP A 161 17.73 -3.53 -3.64
N SER A 162 17.87 -4.40 -2.64
CA SER A 162 17.54 -4.07 -1.25
C SER A 162 18.44 -2.97 -0.70
N VAL A 163 19.76 -3.03 -0.96
CA VAL A 163 20.70 -1.96 -0.59
C VAL A 163 20.37 -0.66 -1.32
N PHE A 164 20.10 -0.73 -2.62
CA PHE A 164 19.71 0.44 -3.41
C PHE A 164 18.44 1.11 -2.87
N ILE A 165 17.38 0.34 -2.64
CA ILE A 165 16.11 0.82 -2.09
C ILE A 165 16.34 1.42 -0.69
N PHE A 166 17.12 0.75 0.17
CA PHE A 166 17.45 1.27 1.48
C PHE A 166 18.13 2.65 1.41
N VAL A 167 19.15 2.80 0.57
CA VAL A 167 19.88 4.06 0.38
C VAL A 167 18.94 5.14 -0.18
N LEU A 168 18.12 4.81 -1.17
CA LEU A 168 17.15 5.73 -1.75
C LEU A 168 16.18 6.27 -0.69
N TRP A 169 15.58 5.37 0.10
CA TRP A 169 14.67 5.74 1.19
C TRP A 169 15.36 6.55 2.28
N PHE A 170 16.59 6.19 2.64
CA PHE A 170 17.38 6.94 3.59
C PHE A 170 17.58 8.39 3.13
N VAL A 171 17.98 8.60 1.87
CA VAL A 171 18.13 9.93 1.28
C VAL A 171 16.81 10.70 1.27
N LEU A 172 15.70 10.06 0.88
CA LEU A 172 14.37 10.69 0.89
C LEU A 172 13.95 11.12 2.30
N ILE A 173 14.25 10.31 3.32
CA ILE A 173 14.00 10.67 4.73
C ILE A 173 14.89 11.85 5.14
N CYS A 174 16.18 11.85 4.78
CA CYS A 174 17.08 12.97 5.05
C CYS A 174 16.58 14.27 4.43
N ILE A 175 16.13 14.23 3.17
CA ILE A 175 15.52 15.38 2.49
C ILE A 175 14.28 15.86 3.26
N ASN A 176 13.39 14.94 3.65
CA ASN A 176 12.21 15.26 4.44
C ASN A 176 12.58 15.93 5.77
N VAL A 177 13.63 15.48 6.46
CA VAL A 177 14.09 16.10 7.71
C VAL A 177 14.52 17.55 7.51
N VAL A 178 15.23 17.85 6.41
CA VAL A 178 15.67 19.22 6.08
C VAL A 178 14.48 20.11 5.75
N ILE A 179 13.58 19.62 4.89
CA ILE A 179 12.45 20.41 4.38
C ILE A 179 11.35 20.58 5.45
N ARG A 180 11.17 19.59 6.33
CA ARG A 180 10.13 19.60 7.37
C ARG A 180 10.10 20.91 8.17
N LYS A 181 11.27 21.47 8.51
CA LYS A 181 11.34 22.72 9.28
C LYS A 181 10.72 23.89 8.50
N GLN A 182 11.03 24.00 7.21
CA GLN A 182 10.49 25.03 6.33
C GLN A 182 8.97 24.89 6.19
N TRP A 183 8.48 23.68 5.88
CA TRP A 183 7.06 23.43 5.68
C TRP A 183 6.23 23.60 6.95
N THR A 184 6.72 23.15 8.10
CA THR A 184 5.97 23.24 9.36
C THR A 184 6.00 24.64 9.97
N GLU A 185 7.16 25.29 10.02
CA GLU A 185 7.31 26.56 10.76
C GLU A 185 6.98 27.79 9.91
N ARG A 186 7.37 27.81 8.63
CA ARG A 186 7.22 28.99 7.77
C ARG A 186 5.97 28.92 6.90
N GLU A 187 5.78 27.81 6.21
CA GLU A 187 4.69 27.65 5.24
C GLU A 187 3.42 27.10 5.89
N LYS A 188 3.51 26.61 7.13
CA LYS A 188 2.39 26.06 7.92
C LYS A 188 1.55 25.06 7.12
N LEU A 189 2.22 24.18 6.38
CA LEU A 189 1.57 23.17 5.58
C LEU A 189 0.72 22.28 6.50
N SER A 190 -0.57 22.18 6.21
CA SER A 190 -1.48 21.29 6.91
C SER A 190 -1.18 19.84 6.52
N TYR A 191 -1.10 18.95 7.51
CA TYR A 191 -0.94 17.50 7.30
C TYR A 191 -2.25 16.77 7.63
N PRO A 192 -3.28 16.80 6.76
CA PRO A 192 -4.58 16.20 7.07
C PRO A 192 -4.51 14.66 7.17
N ILE A 193 -3.61 14.04 6.41
CA ILE A 193 -3.49 12.57 6.29
C ILE A 193 -3.15 11.92 7.65
N ILE A 194 -2.41 12.61 8.52
CA ILE A 194 -2.03 12.07 9.84
C ILE A 194 -3.12 12.26 10.90
N GLN A 195 -4.15 13.09 10.65
CA GLN A 195 -5.16 13.40 11.67
C GLN A 195 -5.99 12.17 12.04
N LEU A 196 -6.40 11.39 11.05
CA LEU A 196 -7.19 10.17 11.27
C LEU A 196 -6.46 9.15 12.18
N PRO A 197 -5.24 8.66 11.87
CA PRO A 197 -4.55 7.70 12.74
C PRO A 197 -4.21 8.30 14.12
N LEU A 198 -3.96 9.60 14.22
CA LEU A 198 -3.73 10.27 15.51
C LEU A 198 -5.00 10.26 16.37
N GLU A 199 -6.16 10.59 15.80
CA GLU A 199 -7.45 10.57 16.51
C GLU A 199 -7.88 9.14 16.87
N MET A 200 -7.67 8.17 15.98
CA MET A 200 -7.97 6.75 16.24
C MET A 200 -7.13 6.17 17.38
N THR A 201 -5.87 6.57 17.51
CA THR A 201 -4.97 6.02 18.54
C THR A 201 -5.04 6.76 19.87
N ASN A 202 -5.70 7.92 19.91
CA ASN A 202 -5.84 8.72 21.12
C ASN A 202 -7.00 8.22 22.00
N ASP A 203 -6.67 7.57 23.12
CA ASP A 203 -7.67 7.08 24.09
C ASP A 203 -8.60 8.19 24.64
N LYS A 204 -8.15 9.46 24.61
CA LYS A 204 -8.96 10.61 25.07
C LYS A 204 -9.86 11.18 23.97
N SER A 205 -9.64 10.78 22.71
CA SER A 205 -10.45 11.27 21.60
C SER A 205 -11.88 10.74 21.70
N ARG A 206 -12.83 11.57 21.23
CA ARG A 206 -14.22 11.16 21.06
C ARG A 206 -14.48 10.54 19.69
N PHE A 207 -13.45 10.30 18.87
CA PHE A 207 -13.56 9.78 17.51
C PHE A 207 -14.51 8.58 17.42
N PHE A 208 -14.20 7.47 18.11
CA PHE A 208 -15.05 6.27 18.11
C PHE A 208 -16.39 6.41 18.85
N ARG A 209 -16.59 7.49 19.61
CA ARG A 209 -17.87 7.79 20.28
C ARG A 209 -18.75 8.73 19.46
N SER A 210 -18.23 9.31 18.39
CA SER A 210 -18.95 10.27 17.56
C SER A 210 -20.04 9.56 16.74
N ARG A 211 -21.30 9.95 16.94
CA ARG A 211 -22.43 9.42 16.17
C ARG A 211 -22.33 9.78 14.69
N MET A 212 -21.85 10.98 14.37
CA MET A 212 -21.71 11.44 12.97
C MET A 212 -20.70 10.60 12.19
N MET A 213 -19.57 10.26 12.83
CA MET A 213 -18.57 9.37 12.22
C MET A 213 -19.19 8.00 11.88
N TRP A 214 -19.93 7.39 12.82
CA TRP A 214 -20.58 6.10 12.59
C TRP A 214 -21.69 6.19 11.54
N ILE A 215 -22.46 7.29 11.49
CA ILE A 215 -23.44 7.50 10.41
C ILE A 215 -22.74 7.53 9.06
N GLY A 216 -21.67 8.31 8.91
CA GLY A 216 -20.89 8.35 7.67
C GLY A 216 -20.33 6.98 7.27
N PHE A 217 -19.73 6.27 8.23
CA PHE A 217 -19.22 4.91 8.02
C PHE A 217 -20.30 3.92 7.58
N MET A 218 -21.46 3.95 8.25
CA MET A 218 -22.58 3.05 7.93
C MET A 218 -23.21 3.36 6.58
N VAL A 219 -23.29 4.64 6.20
CA VAL A 219 -23.80 5.04 4.87
C VAL A 219 -22.84 4.59 3.78
N ALA A 220 -21.55 4.94 3.88
CA ALA A 220 -20.55 4.56 2.88
C ALA A 220 -20.41 3.03 2.79
N GLY A 221 -20.18 2.37 3.93
CA GLY A 221 -20.06 0.91 3.99
C GLY A 221 -21.33 0.18 3.57
N GLY A 222 -22.51 0.72 3.90
CA GLY A 222 -23.78 0.15 3.46
C GLY A 222 -23.95 0.19 1.94
N ILE A 223 -23.57 1.31 1.30
CA ILE A 223 -23.60 1.41 -0.16
C ILE A 223 -22.59 0.45 -0.80
N ASP A 224 -21.37 0.37 -0.26
CA ASP A 224 -20.35 -0.56 -0.77
C ASP A 224 -20.76 -2.02 -0.63
N ILE A 225 -21.40 -2.39 0.49
CA ILE A 225 -21.96 -3.73 0.69
C ILE A 225 -23.08 -4.01 -0.33
N ILE A 226 -24.01 -3.08 -0.55
CA ILE A 226 -25.08 -3.25 -1.54
C ILE A 226 -24.49 -3.41 -2.95
N ASN A 227 -23.48 -2.62 -3.30
CA ASN A 227 -22.81 -2.70 -4.59
C ASN A 227 -22.00 -4.00 -4.74
N GLY A 228 -21.33 -4.46 -3.68
CA GLY A 228 -20.64 -5.75 -3.64
C GLY A 228 -21.62 -6.93 -3.75
N LEU A 229 -22.78 -6.83 -3.10
CA LEU A 229 -23.84 -7.83 -3.22
C LEU A 229 -24.50 -7.81 -4.61
N ASN A 230 -24.68 -6.65 -5.25
CA ASN A 230 -25.11 -6.56 -6.64
C ASN A 230 -24.12 -7.26 -7.59
N PHE A 231 -22.81 -7.12 -7.34
CA PHE A 231 -21.79 -7.80 -8.12
C PHE A 231 -21.90 -9.33 -8.03
N LEU A 232 -22.13 -9.88 -6.83
CA LEU A 232 -22.32 -11.32 -6.62
C LEU A 232 -23.72 -11.81 -7.06
N PHE A 233 -24.74 -10.98 -6.86
CA PHE A 233 -26.14 -11.26 -7.14
C PHE A 233 -26.76 -10.10 -7.94
N PRO A 234 -26.77 -10.18 -9.28
CA PRO A 234 -27.26 -9.10 -10.16
C PRO A 234 -28.73 -8.69 -9.97
N LYS A 235 -29.49 -9.40 -9.13
CA LYS A 235 -30.88 -9.07 -8.76
C LYS A 235 -31.00 -7.88 -7.81
N ILE A 236 -29.94 -7.57 -7.05
CA ILE A 236 -29.93 -6.45 -6.11
C ILE A 236 -29.64 -5.16 -6.89
N PRO A 237 -30.37 -4.05 -6.69
CA PRO A 237 -30.11 -2.82 -7.43
C PRO A 237 -28.76 -2.20 -7.01
N LYS A 238 -27.95 -1.82 -8.01
CA LYS A 238 -26.69 -1.10 -7.79
C LYS A 238 -26.97 0.37 -7.46
N ILE A 239 -26.31 0.88 -6.42
CA ILE A 239 -26.32 2.32 -6.14
C ILE A 239 -25.14 2.96 -6.91
N PRO A 240 -25.40 3.83 -7.90
CA PRO A 240 -24.35 4.37 -8.76
C PRO A 240 -23.57 5.48 -8.04
N VAL A 241 -22.55 5.10 -7.26
CA VAL A 241 -21.58 6.01 -6.64
C VAL A 241 -20.34 6.22 -7.51
N GLY A 242 -20.11 5.33 -8.48
CA GLY A 242 -18.99 5.42 -9.43
C GLY A 242 -19.18 6.50 -10.49
N GLY A 243 -18.09 6.86 -11.17
CA GLY A 243 -18.11 7.92 -12.17
C GLY A 243 -19.10 7.63 -13.31
N ARG A 244 -20.02 8.56 -13.57
CA ARG A 244 -20.96 8.46 -14.68
C ARG A 244 -20.27 8.93 -15.96
N GLU A 245 -20.38 8.11 -16.99
CA GLU A 245 -20.01 8.53 -18.34
C GLU A 245 -20.98 9.63 -18.77
N ILE A 246 -20.47 10.81 -19.13
CA ILE A 246 -21.27 11.95 -19.60
C ILE A 246 -20.92 12.35 -21.03
N GLY A 247 -19.95 11.68 -21.67
CA GLY A 247 -19.56 11.93 -23.05
C GLY A 247 -20.73 11.75 -24.02
N HIS A 248 -21.70 10.90 -23.70
CA HIS A 248 -22.94 10.76 -24.47
C HIS A 248 -23.80 12.03 -24.54
N TYR A 249 -23.62 13.02 -23.66
CA TYR A 249 -24.29 14.33 -23.75
C TYR A 249 -23.60 15.32 -24.71
N PHE A 250 -22.36 15.03 -25.13
CA PHE A 250 -21.56 15.91 -26.00
C PHE A 250 -21.48 15.35 -27.42
N THR A 251 -22.56 15.47 -28.18
CA THR A 251 -22.68 14.88 -29.53
C THR A 251 -22.20 15.82 -30.65
N GLU A 252 -22.16 17.13 -30.42
CA GLU A 252 -21.78 18.14 -31.42
C GLU A 252 -20.29 18.48 -31.41
N LYS A 253 -19.74 18.84 -32.57
CA LYS A 253 -18.35 19.33 -32.71
C LYS A 253 -18.24 20.73 -32.08
N PRO A 254 -17.14 21.07 -31.37
CA PRO A 254 -15.93 20.27 -31.15
C PRO A 254 -16.01 19.33 -29.93
N TRP A 255 -17.08 19.43 -29.13
CA TRP A 255 -17.22 18.74 -27.84
C TRP A 255 -17.25 17.21 -27.96
N ASN A 256 -17.70 16.69 -29.10
CA ASN A 256 -17.63 15.24 -29.39
C ASN A 256 -16.21 14.70 -29.58
N ALA A 257 -15.19 15.56 -29.76
CA ALA A 257 -13.79 15.14 -29.85
C ALA A 257 -13.18 14.80 -28.48
N ILE A 258 -13.84 15.16 -27.38
CA ILE A 258 -13.36 14.87 -26.02
C ILE A 258 -13.49 13.36 -25.72
N GLY A 259 -14.39 12.65 -26.40
CA GLY A 259 -14.51 11.21 -26.26
C GLY A 259 -15.01 10.79 -24.87
N TRP A 260 -14.35 9.79 -24.28
CA TRP A 260 -14.79 9.20 -23.01
C TRP A 260 -14.57 10.13 -21.81
N ASN A 261 -15.66 10.63 -21.24
CA ASN A 261 -15.62 11.52 -20.07
C ASN A 261 -16.38 10.91 -18.90
N ARG A 262 -15.67 10.52 -17.83
CA ARG A 262 -16.28 10.03 -16.59
C ARG A 262 -16.27 11.10 -15.52
N PHE A 263 -17.46 11.55 -15.14
CA PHE A 263 -17.65 12.46 -14.03
C PHE A 263 -17.75 11.66 -12.73
N HIS A 264 -16.78 11.83 -11.83
CA HIS A 264 -16.78 11.19 -10.51
C HIS A 264 -17.32 12.17 -9.47
N PHE A 265 -18.45 11.83 -8.84
CA PHE A 265 -18.88 12.51 -7.62
C PHE A 265 -18.16 11.87 -6.43
N ILE A 266 -17.00 12.42 -6.08
CA ILE A 266 -16.36 12.10 -4.81
C ILE A 266 -16.99 13.04 -3.78
N LEU A 267 -17.81 12.48 -2.89
CA LEU A 267 -18.37 13.22 -1.76
C LEU A 267 -17.25 13.46 -0.73
N LEU A 268 -16.34 14.39 -1.02
CA LEU A 268 -15.38 14.90 -0.04
C LEU A 268 -16.16 15.82 0.91
N LEU A 269 -16.68 15.21 1.98
CA LEU A 269 -17.02 15.94 3.20
C LEU A 269 -15.70 16.37 3.87
N LEU A 270 -15.11 17.44 3.34
CA LEU A 270 -14.08 18.22 4.02
C LEU A 270 -14.75 19.49 4.53
N ASP A 271 -15.00 19.54 5.84
CA ASP A 271 -15.10 20.80 6.58
C ASP A 271 -13.70 21.34 6.84
#